data_AF-A0A963VYT4-F1
#
_entry.id   AF-A0A963VYT4-F1
#
_cell.length_a   1.000
_cell.length_b   1.000
_cell.length_c   1.000
_cell.angle_alpha   90.00
_cell.angle_beta   90.00
_cell.angle_gamma   90.00
#
_symmetry.space_group_name_H-M   'P 1'
#
loop_
_entity.id
_entity.type
_entity.pdbx_description
1 polymer ?
#
loop_
_entity_poly.entity_id
_entity_poly.type
_entity_poly.pdbx_seq_one_letter_code
_entity_poly.pdbx_strand_id
1 'polypeptide(L)'
;RVPLQWAGVQHNLGNALRTLGERESDTVRLEEAVIAFGNALKERTRERVPLHWAATQNNLGKALATLGERRGDRALLAEALEAVRNAREIFVEEAGQTHLEDEFEQMLDAIEAALRRVGG
;
A
#
# COMPACT_ATOMS: atom_id res chain seq x y z
N ARG A 1 19.88 -4.85 -17.85
CA ARG A 1 19.06 -4.83 -16.61
C ARG A 1 17.62 -5.12 -17.02
N VAL A 2 16.91 -6.04 -16.37
CA VAL A 2 15.49 -6.33 -16.67
C VAL A 2 14.64 -5.50 -15.69
N PRO A 3 14.05 -4.37 -16.10
CA PRO A 3 13.49 -3.39 -15.16
C PRO A 3 12.35 -3.94 -14.26
N LEU A 4 11.55 -4.89 -14.75
CA LEU A 4 10.51 -5.57 -13.95
C LEU A 4 11.04 -6.48 -12.85
N GLN A 5 12.18 -7.15 -13.09
CA GLN A 5 12.77 -8.00 -12.06
C GLN A 5 13.29 -7.15 -10.90
N TRP A 6 13.91 -6.00 -11.22
CA TRP A 6 14.32 -5.03 -10.20
C TRP A 6 13.12 -4.48 -9.42
N ALA A 7 12.01 -4.18 -10.10
CA ALA A 7 10.77 -3.76 -9.44
C ALA A 7 10.21 -4.84 -8.50
N GLY A 8 10.33 -6.12 -8.87
CA GLY A 8 9.99 -7.24 -8.01
C GLY A 8 10.85 -7.31 -6.76
N VAL A 9 12.16 -7.07 -6.88
CA VAL A 9 13.07 -6.99 -5.73
C VAL A 9 12.69 -5.82 -4.80
N GLN A 10 12.40 -4.65 -5.36
CA GLN A 10 11.95 -3.48 -4.59
C GLN A 10 10.63 -3.75 -3.85
N HIS A 11 9.66 -4.40 -4.51
CA HIS A 11 8.42 -4.81 -3.87
C HIS A 11 8.65 -5.78 -2.71
N ASN A 12 9.49 -6.79 -2.89
CA ASN A 12 9.79 -7.76 -1.84
C ASN A 12 10.53 -7.12 -0.65
N LEU A 13 11.43 -6.18 -0.94
CA LEU A 13 12.09 -5.37 0.09
C LEU A 13 11.05 -4.56 0.86
N GLY A 14 10.13 -3.86 0.17
CA GLY A 14 9.04 -3.12 0.80
C GLY A 14 8.17 -4.00 1.70
N ASN A 15 7.85 -5.23 1.27
CA ASN A 15 7.09 -6.17 2.07
C ASN A 15 7.80 -6.54 3.38
N ALA A 16 9.09 -6.88 3.30
CA ALA A 16 9.88 -7.23 4.49
C ALA A 16 9.99 -6.05 5.46
N LEU A 17 10.26 -4.85 4.93
CA LEU A 17 10.35 -3.62 5.71
C LEU A 17 9.04 -3.25 6.39
N ARG A 18 7.90 -3.35 5.67
CA ARG A 18 6.57 -3.11 6.25
C ARG A 18 6.32 -4.06 7.42
N THR A 19 6.55 -5.36 7.25
CA THR A 19 6.32 -6.35 8.30
C THR A 19 7.21 -6.14 9.53
N LEU A 20 8.44 -5.67 9.35
CA LEU A 20 9.31 -5.27 10.47
C LEU A 20 8.79 -3.98 11.12
N GLY A 21 8.50 -2.96 10.33
CA GLY A 21 8.01 -1.66 10.82
C GLY A 21 6.70 -1.76 11.60
N GLU A 22 5.78 -2.63 11.20
CA GLU A 22 4.53 -2.91 11.93
C GLU A 22 4.78 -3.43 13.35
N ARG A 23 5.91 -4.09 13.61
CA ARG A 23 6.29 -4.64 14.92
C ARG A 23 7.11 -3.67 15.76
N GLU A 24 7.80 -2.74 15.11
CA GLU A 24 8.62 -1.73 15.77
C GLU A 24 7.77 -0.53 16.20
N SER A 25 8.20 0.21 17.23
CA SER A 25 7.53 1.44 17.66
C SER A 25 7.91 2.65 16.81
N ASP A 26 9.13 2.66 16.26
CA ASP A 26 9.61 3.69 15.35
C ASP A 26 9.03 3.52 13.93
N THR A 27 9.09 4.56 13.12
CA THR A 27 8.54 4.62 11.77
C THR A 27 9.55 4.37 10.66
N VAL A 28 10.86 4.33 10.96
CA VAL A 28 11.93 4.25 9.95
C VAL A 28 11.72 3.12 8.94
N ARG A 29 11.38 1.91 9.39
CA ARG A 29 11.12 0.78 8.47
C ARG A 29 9.87 0.93 7.63
N LEU A 30 8.85 1.62 8.13
CA LEU A 30 7.65 1.93 7.35
C LEU A 30 7.97 2.94 6.25
N GLU A 31 8.78 3.95 6.55
CA GLU A 31 9.23 4.95 5.58
C GLU A 31 10.08 4.32 4.46
N GLU A 32 11.01 3.43 4.82
CA GLU A 32 11.78 2.68 3.84
C GLU A 32 10.88 1.76 2.99
N ALA A 33 9.83 1.17 3.58
CA ALA A 33 8.86 0.37 2.85
C ALA A 33 8.10 1.19 1.80
N VAL A 34 7.65 2.40 2.16
CA VAL A 34 6.99 3.35 1.25
C VAL A 34 7.91 3.69 0.08
N ILE A 35 9.18 3.99 0.35
CA ILE A 35 10.18 4.27 -0.70
C ILE A 35 10.38 3.05 -1.62
N ALA A 36 10.50 1.85 -1.07
CA ALA A 36 10.70 0.63 -1.84
C ALA A 36 9.49 0.31 -2.75
N PHE A 37 8.27 0.45 -2.24
CA PHE A 37 7.07 0.30 -3.05
C PHE A 37 6.95 1.38 -4.13
N GLY A 38 7.21 2.65 -3.80
CA GLY A 38 7.25 3.74 -4.77
C GLY A 38 8.26 3.50 -5.91
N ASN A 39 9.43 2.92 -5.58
CA ASN A 39 10.41 2.50 -6.58
C ASN A 39 9.91 1.35 -7.46
N ALA A 40 9.22 0.36 -6.88
CA ALA A 40 8.59 -0.71 -7.66
C ALA A 40 7.51 -0.18 -8.61
N LEU A 41 6.72 0.81 -8.19
CA LEU A 41 5.64 1.42 -8.98
C LEU A 41 6.13 2.23 -10.18
N LYS A 42 7.40 2.66 -10.21
CA LYS A 42 8.00 3.29 -11.40
C LYS A 42 8.06 2.36 -12.61
N GLU A 43 8.10 1.05 -12.35
CA GLU A 43 8.28 0.01 -13.38
C GLU A 43 7.06 -0.91 -13.51
N ARG A 44 6.42 -1.22 -12.37
CA ARG A 44 5.11 -1.89 -12.33
C ARG A 44 4.05 -0.81 -12.50
N THR A 45 3.60 -0.59 -13.73
CA THR A 45 2.47 0.33 -13.99
C THR A 45 1.19 -0.46 -14.20
N ARG A 46 0.05 0.23 -14.08
CA ARG A 46 -1.29 -0.35 -14.28
C ARG A 46 -1.41 -1.00 -15.67
N GLU A 47 -0.86 -0.37 -16.70
CA GLU A 47 -0.97 -0.80 -18.11
C GLU A 47 -0.08 -1.99 -18.43
N ARG A 48 1.09 -2.08 -17.78
CA ARG A 48 2.12 -3.07 -18.12
C ARG A 48 1.92 -4.38 -17.38
N VAL A 49 1.61 -4.31 -16.08
CA VAL A 49 1.48 -5.47 -15.18
C VAL A 49 0.42 -5.19 -14.10
N PRO A 50 -0.87 -5.08 -14.48
CA PRO A 50 -1.95 -4.57 -13.62
C PRO A 50 -2.02 -5.25 -12.26
N LEU A 51 -1.99 -6.58 -12.22
CA LEU A 51 -2.03 -7.35 -10.97
C LEU A 51 -0.81 -7.09 -10.06
N HIS A 52 0.39 -6.94 -10.63
CA HIS A 52 1.59 -6.62 -9.84
C HIS A 52 1.59 -5.17 -9.37
N TRP A 53 1.05 -4.25 -10.16
CA TRP A 53 0.84 -2.86 -9.75
C TRP A 53 -0.15 -2.80 -8.59
N ALA A 54 -1.31 -3.44 -8.71
CA ALA A 54 -2.34 -3.52 -7.67
C ALA A 54 -1.81 -4.15 -6.36
N ALA A 55 -1.07 -5.25 -6.45
CA ALA A 55 -0.43 -5.86 -5.28
C ALA A 55 0.57 -4.90 -4.59
N THR A 56 1.30 -4.10 -5.39
CA THR A 56 2.24 -3.11 -4.86
C THR A 56 1.51 -1.93 -4.22
N GLN A 57 0.43 -1.45 -4.84
CA GLN A 57 -0.44 -0.41 -4.31
C GLN A 57 -1.10 -0.83 -2.98
N ASN A 58 -1.60 -2.06 -2.87
CA ASN A 58 -2.18 -2.57 -1.63
C ASN A 58 -1.18 -2.53 -0.47
N ASN A 59 0.06 -3.00 -0.71
CA ASN A 59 1.08 -3.03 0.33
C ASN A 59 1.64 -1.64 0.66
N LEU A 60 1.70 -0.75 -0.33
CA LEU A 60 1.96 0.67 -0.10
C LEU A 60 0.88 1.30 0.78
N GLY A 61 -0.39 1.05 0.48
CA GLY A 61 -1.53 1.51 1.28
C GLY A 61 -1.46 1.03 2.73
N LYS A 62 -1.08 -0.23 2.97
CA LYS A 62 -0.87 -0.76 4.34
C LYS A 62 0.24 -0.03 5.07
N ALA A 63 1.40 0.16 4.42
CA ALA A 63 2.54 0.85 5.03
C ALA A 63 2.22 2.33 5.35
N LEU A 64 1.57 3.03 4.42
CA LEU A 64 1.13 4.41 4.58
C LEU A 64 0.07 4.56 5.68
N ALA A 65 -0.89 3.63 5.76
CA ALA A 65 -1.92 3.67 6.80
C ALA A 65 -1.28 3.57 8.20
N THR A 66 -0.41 2.58 8.43
CA THR A 66 0.30 2.44 9.70
C THR A 66 1.17 3.65 10.01
N LEU A 67 1.89 4.17 9.02
CA LEU A 67 2.74 5.35 9.18
C LEU A 67 1.94 6.61 9.53
N GLY A 68 0.83 6.84 8.82
CA GLY A 68 -0.07 7.96 9.02
C GLY A 68 -0.74 7.92 10.39
N GLU A 69 -1.17 6.74 10.85
CA GLU A 69 -1.71 6.57 12.21
C GLU A 69 -0.66 6.91 13.29
N ARG A 70 0.57 6.39 13.15
CA ARG A 70 1.64 6.63 14.13
C ARG A 70 2.07 8.09 14.21
N ARG A 71 2.06 8.78 13.06
CA ARG A 71 2.47 10.18 12.96
C ARG A 71 1.34 11.18 13.19
N GLY A 72 0.09 10.72 13.20
CA GLY A 72 -1.06 11.63 13.11
C GLY A 72 -1.05 12.44 11.81
N ASP A 73 -0.64 11.82 10.70
CA ASP A 73 -0.50 12.49 9.41
C ASP A 73 -1.65 12.13 8.46
N ARG A 74 -2.52 13.12 8.24
CA ARG A 74 -3.70 12.99 7.36
C ARG A 74 -3.32 12.81 5.89
N ALA A 75 -2.20 13.38 5.45
CA ALA A 75 -1.78 13.28 4.05
C ALA A 75 -1.37 11.84 3.74
N LEU A 76 -0.63 11.20 4.64
CA LEU A 76 -0.27 9.78 4.51
C LEU A 76 -1.49 8.86 4.54
N LEU A 77 -2.47 9.14 5.39
CA LEU A 77 -3.73 8.39 5.42
C LEU A 77 -4.56 8.58 4.14
N ALA A 78 -4.60 9.78 3.57
CA ALA A 78 -5.28 10.03 2.30
C ALA A 78 -4.57 9.30 1.15
N GLU A 79 -3.24 9.30 1.11
CA GLU A 79 -2.47 8.53 0.13
C GLU A 79 -2.69 7.02 0.28
N ALA A 80 -2.79 6.52 1.52
CA ALA A 80 -3.13 5.13 1.80
C ALA A 80 -4.49 4.74 1.21
N LEU A 81 -5.50 5.59 1.40
CA LEU A 81 -6.86 5.37 0.89
C LEU A 81 -6.87 5.21 -0.64
N GLU A 82 -6.18 6.10 -1.34
CA GLU A 82 -6.07 6.06 -2.80
C GLU A 82 -5.30 4.82 -3.28
N ALA A 83 -4.22 4.43 -2.60
CA ALA A 83 -3.48 3.22 -2.93
C ALA A 83 -4.33 1.94 -2.78
N VAL A 84 -5.15 1.85 -1.71
CA VAL A 84 -6.06 0.72 -1.49
C VAL A 84 -7.19 0.69 -2.53
N ARG A 85 -7.77 1.84 -2.88
CA ARG A 85 -8.80 1.95 -3.93
C ARG A 85 -8.28 1.47 -5.29
N ASN A 86 -7.08 1.93 -5.66
CA ASN A 86 -6.39 1.50 -6.88
C ASN A 86 -6.18 -0.01 -6.93
N ALA A 87 -5.80 -0.62 -5.79
CA ALA A 87 -5.65 -2.07 -5.72
C ALA A 87 -7.00 -2.80 -5.85
N ARG A 88 -8.03 -2.34 -5.13
CA ARG A 88 -9.39 -2.91 -5.15
C ARG A 88 -9.96 -2.94 -6.56
N GLU A 89 -9.86 -1.83 -7.29
CA GLU A 89 -10.36 -1.71 -8.67
C GLU A 89 -9.86 -2.87 -9.55
N ILE A 90 -8.54 -3.12 -9.56
CA ILE A 90 -7.96 -4.19 -10.37
C ILE A 90 -8.36 -5.59 -9.85
N PHE A 91 -8.32 -5.81 -8.53
CA PHE A 91 -8.62 -7.15 -7.99
C PHE A 91 -10.09 -7.53 -8.14
N VAL A 92 -11.01 -6.58 -7.96
CA VAL A 92 -12.46 -6.83 -8.04
C VAL A 92 -12.93 -6.83 -9.49
N GLU A 93 -12.52 -5.85 -10.30
CA GLU A 93 -13.06 -5.68 -11.66
C GLU A 93 -12.32 -6.55 -12.70
N GLU A 94 -10.99 -6.61 -12.65
CA GLU A 94 -10.21 -7.32 -13.68
C GLU A 94 -9.89 -8.76 -13.30
N ALA A 95 -9.64 -9.04 -12.01
CA ALA A 95 -9.25 -10.38 -11.56
C ALA A 95 -10.44 -11.26 -11.11
N GLY A 96 -11.65 -10.69 -11.03
CA GLY A 96 -12.85 -11.39 -10.56
C GLY A 96 -12.73 -11.91 -9.12
N GLN A 97 -11.87 -11.31 -8.30
CA GLN A 97 -11.61 -11.72 -6.92
C GLN A 97 -12.62 -11.06 -5.97
N THR A 98 -13.91 -11.29 -6.20
CA THR A 98 -15.01 -10.71 -5.41
C THR A 98 -14.95 -11.09 -3.93
N HIS A 99 -14.35 -12.24 -3.59
CA HIS A 99 -14.10 -12.63 -2.19
C HIS A 99 -13.16 -11.67 -1.42
N LEU A 100 -12.38 -10.84 -2.11
CA LEU A 100 -11.54 -9.82 -1.48
C LEU A 100 -12.27 -8.49 -1.26
N GLU A 101 -13.50 -8.35 -1.76
CA GLU A 101 -14.26 -7.11 -1.64
C GLU A 101 -14.45 -6.70 -0.17
N ASP A 102 -14.88 -7.65 0.67
CA ASP A 102 -15.02 -7.45 2.12
C ASP A 102 -13.68 -7.05 2.79
N GLU A 103 -12.55 -7.61 2.34
CA GLU A 103 -11.23 -7.28 2.89
C GLU A 103 -10.82 -5.85 2.55
N PHE A 104 -11.06 -5.42 1.31
CA PHE A 104 -10.78 -4.06 0.88
C PHE A 104 -11.70 -3.06 1.57
N GLU A 105 -12.99 -3.37 1.70
CA GLU A 105 -13.95 -2.51 2.42
C GLU A 105 -13.53 -2.31 3.88
N GLN A 106 -13.21 -3.39 4.59
CA GLN A 106 -12.71 -3.31 5.97
C GLN A 106 -11.46 -2.43 6.09
N MET A 107 -10.54 -2.55 5.12
CA MET A 107 -9.32 -1.75 5.12
C MET A 107 -9.60 -0.26 4.85
N LEU A 108 -10.49 0.05 3.89
CA LEU A 108 -10.89 1.42 3.59
C LEU A 108 -11.59 2.07 4.79
N ASP A 109 -12.53 1.36 5.41
CA ASP A 109 -13.25 1.82 6.61
C ASP A 109 -12.29 2.11 7.77
N ALA A 110 -11.28 1.26 7.96
CA ALA A 110 -10.26 1.46 8.97
C ALA A 110 -9.44 2.74 8.74
N ILE A 111 -9.04 3.01 7.49
CA ILE A 111 -8.31 4.23 7.12
C ILE A 111 -9.20 5.46 7.30
N GLU A 112 -10.48 5.40 6.92
CA GLU A 112 -11.42 6.50 7.11
C GLU A 112 -11.73 6.78 8.59
N ALA A 113 -11.79 5.73 9.42
CA ALA A 113 -11.84 5.88 10.87
C ALA A 113 -10.58 6.57 11.42
N ALA A 114 -9.40 6.19 10.94
CA ALA A 114 -8.14 6.85 11.31
C ALA A 114 -8.13 8.33 10.91
N LEU A 115 -8.58 8.66 9.69
CA LEU A 115 -8.72 10.04 9.22
C LEU A 115 -9.65 10.85 10.12
N ARG A 116 -10.75 10.27 10.60
CA ARG A 116 -11.64 10.95 11.56
C ARG A 116 -10.95 11.20 12.91
N ARG A 117 -10.17 10.24 13.41
CA ARG A 117 -9.43 10.38 14.68
C ARG A 117 -8.36 11.48 14.63
N VAL A 118 -7.64 11.60 13.50
CA VAL A 118 -6.53 12.56 13.36
C VAL A 118 -7.01 13.99 13.08
N GLY A 119 -8.23 14.17 12.56
CA GLY A 119 -8.77 15.50 12.20
C GLY A 119 -9.73 16.13 13.21
N GLY A 120 -10.02 15.44 14.32
CA GLY A 120 -10.94 15.90 15.38
C GLY A 120 -10.23 16.54 16.56
#